data_AF-A0A423GDC2-F1
#
_entry.id   AF-A0A423GDC2-F1
#
_cell.length_a   1.000
_cell.length_b   1.000
_cell.length_c   1.000
_cell.angle_alpha   90.00
_cell.angle_beta   90.00
_cell.angle_gamma   90.00
#
_symmetry.space_group_name_H-M   'P 1'
#
loop_
_entity.id
_entity.type
_entity.pdbx_description
1 polymer ?
#
loop_
_entity_poly.entity_id
_entity_poly.type
_entity_poly.pdbx_seq_one_letter_code
_entity_poly.pdbx_strand_id
1 'polypeptide(L)' 'MNDHRRDQALAAWRKLLEEPEIRMDVEEQYEELLKMADDFKVQGLIDRHDWRELVEEAGAFYAHAIEGIGEGT' A
#
# COMPACT_ATOMS: atom_id res chain seq x y z
N MET A 1 16.09 16.87 4.24
CA MET A 1 16.48 15.56 4.81
C MET A 1 15.26 14.69 5.11
N ASN A 2 14.13 15.27 5.56
CA ASN A 2 12.90 14.51 5.80
C ASN A 2 12.21 14.08 4.48
N ASP A 3 12.30 14.91 3.45
CA ASP A 3 11.75 14.64 2.11
C ASP A 3 12.30 13.34 1.50
N HIS A 4 13.61 13.13 1.60
CA HIS A 4 14.23 11.90 1.10
C HIS A 4 13.72 10.63 1.81
N ARG A 5 13.42 10.70 3.11
CA ARG A 5 12.86 9.57 3.86
C ARG A 5 11.42 9.31 3.46
N ARG A 6 10.63 10.37 3.23
CA ARG A 6 9.27 10.28 2.71
C ARG A 6 9.26 9.65 1.32
N ASP A 7 10.10 10.12 0.41
CA ASP A 7 10.21 9.55 -0.95
C ASP A 7 10.60 8.06 -0.91
N GLN A 8 11.55 7.68 -0.06
CA GLN A 8 11.94 6.28 0.12
C GLN A 8 10.81 5.42 0.69
N ALA A 9 10.06 5.95 1.67
CA ALA A 9 8.92 5.28 2.27
C ALA A 9 7.80 5.04 1.25
N LEU A 10 7.44 6.09 0.49
CA LEU A 10 6.43 5.99 -0.57
C LEU A 10 6.88 5.05 -1.69
N ALA A 11 8.16 5.07 -2.07
CA ALA A 11 8.70 4.15 -3.07
C ALA A 11 8.64 2.69 -2.61
N ALA A 12 8.94 2.42 -1.33
CA ALA A 12 8.83 1.07 -0.76
C ALA A 12 7.37 0.59 -0.73
N TRP A 13 6.45 1.47 -0.35
CA TRP A 13 5.02 1.17 -0.34
C TRP A 13 4.49 0.87 -1.75
N ARG A 14 4.88 1.69 -2.74
CA ARG A 14 4.48 1.48 -4.13
C ARG A 14 5.02 0.18 -4.69
N LYS A 15 6.27 -0.14 -4.36
CA LYS A 15 6.88 -1.41 -4.74
C LYS A 15 6.10 -2.60 -4.19
N LEU A 16 5.65 -2.54 -2.93
CA LEU A 16 4.83 -3.61 -2.35
C LEU A 16 3.46 -3.73 -3.04
N LEU A 17 2.87 -2.62 -3.48
CA LEU A 17 1.62 -2.61 -4.24
C LEU A 17 1.77 -3.29 -5.62
N GLU A 18 2.85 -3.00 -6.32
CA GLU A 18 3.11 -3.51 -7.68
C GLU A 18 3.70 -4.93 -7.70
N GLU A 19 4.58 -5.23 -6.74
CA GLU A 19 5.32 -6.48 -6.63
C GLU A 19 5.09 -7.11 -5.25
N PRO A 20 3.94 -7.76 -5.02
CA PRO A 20 3.73 -8.55 -3.80
C PRO A 20 4.78 -9.65 -3.69
N GLU A 21 5.17 -9.98 -2.45
CA GLU A 21 6.05 -11.12 -2.23
C GLU A 21 5.39 -12.42 -2.73
N ILE A 22 6.21 -13.36 -3.25
CA ILE A 22 5.77 -14.57 -3.97
C ILE A 22 4.77 -15.45 -3.18
N ARG A 23 4.65 -15.25 -1.86
CA ARG A 23 3.77 -16.01 -0.96
C ARG A 23 2.65 -15.18 -0.32
N MET A 24 2.59 -13.89 -0.61
CA MET A 24 1.65 -12.99 0.03
C MET A 24 0.30 -13.06 -0.70
N ASP A 25 -0.75 -13.44 0.02
CA ASP A 25 -2.12 -13.35 -0.48
C ASP A 25 -2.54 -11.88 -0.64
N VAL A 26 -3.53 -11.64 -1.50
CA VAL A 26 -4.04 -10.27 -1.77
C VAL A 26 -4.53 -9.55 -0.49
N GLU A 27 -5.07 -10.32 0.46
CA GLU A 27 -5.48 -9.81 1.77
C GLU A 27 -4.28 -9.41 2.63
N GLU A 28 -3.26 -10.28 2.73
CA GLU A 28 -2.02 -10.00 3.47
C GLU A 28 -1.28 -8.80 2.85
N GLN A 29 -1.28 -8.67 1.52
CA GLN A 29 -0.74 -7.52 0.82
C GLN A 29 -1.45 -6.23 1.21
N TYR A 30 -2.78 -6.25 1.21
CA TYR A 30 -3.58 -5.09 1.59
C TYR A 30 -3.35 -4.68 3.04
N GLU A 31 -3.32 -5.64 3.97
CA GLU A 31 -3.04 -5.37 5.38
C GLU A 31 -1.65 -4.75 5.58
N GLU A 32 -0.63 -5.25 4.90
CA GLU A 32 0.74 -4.71 5.03
C GLU A 32 0.86 -3.31 4.41
N LEU A 33 0.18 -3.03 3.29
CA LEU A 33 0.08 -1.69 2.71
C LEU A 33 -0.57 -0.68 3.68
N LEU A 34 -1.64 -1.08 4.37
CA LEU A 34 -2.28 -0.23 5.39
C LEU A 34 -1.37 0.00 6.60
N LYS A 35 -0.66 -1.05 7.04
CA LYS A 35 0.29 -0.97 8.16
C LYS A 35 1.46 -0.04 7.85
N MET A 36 2.02 -0.11 6.64
CA MET A 36 3.06 0.82 6.18
C MET A 36 2.54 2.26 6.15
N ALA A 37 1.34 2.49 5.63
CA ALA A 37 0.76 3.83 5.59
C ALA A 37 0.56 4.43 7.00
N ASP A 38 0.03 3.64 7.96
CA ASP A 38 -0.13 4.10 9.34
C ASP A 38 1.23 4.40 10.00
N ASP A 39 2.22 3.54 9.79
CA ASP A 39 3.58 3.73 10.30
C ASP A 39 4.22 5.02 9.75
N PHE A 40 4.06 5.33 8.47
CA PHE A 40 4.54 6.59 7.88
C PHE A 40 3.90 7.82 8.53
N LYS A 41 2.61 7.73 8.85
CA LYS A 41 1.87 8.80 9.53
C LYS A 41 2.31 8.95 10.99
N VAL A 42 2.55 7.85 11.70
CA VAL A 42 3.07 7.85 13.08
C VAL A 42 4.49 8.42 13.14
N GLN A 43 5.32 8.10 12.16
CA GLN A 43 6.67 8.67 12.02
C GLN A 43 6.66 10.15 11.58
N GLY A 44 5.50 10.69 11.17
CA GLY A 44 5.38 12.05 10.65
C GLY A 44 6.02 12.24 9.27
N LEU A 45 6.20 11.15 8.51
CA LEU A 45 6.69 11.18 7.12
C LEU A 45 5.62 11.65 6.15
N ILE A 46 4.36 11.34 6.44
CA ILE A 46 3.19 11.74 5.64
C ILE A 46 2.11 12.35 6.54
N ASP A 47 1.24 13.17 5.96
CA ASP A 47 0.09 13.72 6.68
C ASP A 47 -1.19 12.89 6.47
N ARG A 48 -2.29 13.33 7.07
CA ARG A 48 -3.58 12.60 7.00
C ARG A 48 -4.11 12.52 5.57
N HIS A 49 -3.86 13.53 4.74
CA HIS A 49 -4.27 13.56 3.35
C HIS A 49 -3.55 12.47 2.55
N ASP A 50 -2.22 12.48 2.58
CA ASP A 50 -1.37 11.47 1.97
C ASP A 50 -1.75 10.05 2.43
N TRP A 51 -1.95 9.87 3.74
CA TRP A 51 -2.36 8.59 4.31
C TRP A 51 -3.67 8.09 3.70
N ARG A 52 -4.65 8.98 3.54
CA ARG A 52 -5.94 8.62 2.96
C ARG A 52 -5.77 8.21 1.49
N GLU A 53 -4.95 8.92 0.71
CA GLU A 53 -4.67 8.57 -0.68
C GLU A 53 -4.04 7.17 -0.81
N LEU A 54 -3.09 6.82 0.06
CA LEU A 54 -2.49 5.48 0.09
C LEU A 54 -3.53 4.40 0.42
N VAL A 55 -4.39 4.64 1.42
CA VAL A 55 -5.44 3.69 1.81
C VAL A 55 -6.46 3.50 0.68
N GLU A 56 -6.88 4.58 0.02
CA GLU A 56 -7.80 4.53 -1.12
C GLU A 56 -7.20 3.75 -2.29
N GLU A 57 -5.92 3.96 -2.59
CA GLU A 57 -5.23 3.25 -3.66
C GLU A 57 -5.04 1.76 -3.37
N ALA A 58 -4.64 1.40 -2.15
CA ALA A 58 -4.57 0.00 -1.73
C ALA A 58 -5.95 -0.68 -1.80
N GLY A 59 -7.02 0.03 -1.41
CA GLY A 59 -8.38 -0.49 -1.47
C GLY A 59 -8.86 -0.72 -2.91
N ALA A 60 -8.53 0.19 -3.83
CA ALA A 60 -8.83 0.03 -5.25
C ALA A 60 -8.07 -1.15 -5.87
N PHE A 61 -6.79 -1.31 -5.53
CA PHE A 61 -6.01 -2.47 -5.97
C PHE A 61 -6.56 -3.79 -5.43
N TYR A 62 -6.88 -3.84 -4.13
CA TYR A 62 -7.46 -5.02 -3.51
C TYR A 62 -8.79 -5.42 -4.14
N ALA A 63 -9.70 -4.45 -4.37
CA ALA A 63 -10.96 -4.68 -5.06
C ALA A 63 -10.73 -5.25 -6.47
N HIS A 64 -9.84 -4.62 -7.25
CA HIS A 64 -9.51 -5.09 -8.59
C HIS A 64 -8.90 -6.49 -8.61
N ALA A 65 -8.00 -6.78 -7.68
CA ALA A 65 -7.34 -8.08 -7.57
C ALA A 65 -8.35 -9.18 -7.17
N ILE A 66 -9.30 -8.90 -6.28
CA ILE A 66 -10.37 -9.85 -5.94
C ILE A 66 -11.36 -10.03 -7.10
N GLU A 67 -11.74 -8.97 -7.80
CA GLU A 67 -12.60 -9.06 -8.99
C GLU A 67 -11.93 -9.90 -10.09
N GLY A 68 -10.63 -9.74 -10.32
CA GLY A 68 -9.85 -10.53 -11.28
C GLY A 68 -9.67 -12.00 -10.92
N ILE A 69 -9.73 -12.36 -9.64
CA ILE A 69 -9.73 -13.77 -9.18
C ILE A 69 -11.07 -14.47 -9.48
N GLY A 70 -12.16 -13.71 -9.67
CA GLY A 70 -13.50 -14.23 -9.94
C GLY A 70 -13.80 -14.60 -11.39
N GLU A 71 -13.06 -14.09 -12.38
CA GLU A 71 -13.31 -14.29 -13.82
C GLU A 71 -12.46 -15.41 -14.47
N GLY A 72 -12.11 -16.43 -13.70
CA GLY A 72 -11.51 -17.68 -14.22
C GLY A 72 -12.55 -18.78 -14.41
N THR A 73 -13.39 -18.68 -15.46
CA THR A 73 -14.22 -19.80 -15.96
C THR A 73 -13.53 -20.54 -17.11
#